data_AF-F0R595-F1
#
_entry.id   AF-F0R595-F1
#
_cell.length_a   1.000
_cell.length_b   1.000
_cell.length_c   1.000
_cell.angle_alpha   90.00
_cell.angle_beta   90.00
_cell.angle_gamma   90.00
#
_symmetry.space_group_name_H-M   'P 1'
#
loop_
_entity.id
_entity.type
_entity.pdbx_description
1 polymer ?
#
loop_
_entity_poly.entity_id
_entity_poly.type
_entity_poly.pdbx_seq_one_letter_code
_entity_poly.pdbx_strand_id
1 'polypeptide(L)'
;MTKPYSELRAEARAALSGKWMMAALVTLIYLAVCGGLSNIPYVGFLLVLLFGMPVAYGFMVLFLDVFRGTGAVELEKLFAGFKDYTRIMGTMVLMAVYTMLWSLLLIVPGVIKSYSYALTPFILKDDPQLKYDAAIEKSMRMMEGHKMKLFVLDLTFLGWILLGIITCGLGLLWIEPYMVMAHAAFYETLKKEQVTEEPAVEV
;
A
#
# COMPACT_ATOMS: atom_id res chain seq x y z
N MET A 1 -3.60 20.60 7.47
CA MET A 1 -2.34 20.67 8.27
C MET A 1 -1.95 19.23 8.51
N THR A 2 -0.97 18.71 7.77
CA THR A 2 -0.70 17.27 7.81
C THR A 2 -0.18 16.84 9.17
N LYS A 3 -0.75 15.76 9.71
CA LYS A 3 -0.35 15.17 10.98
C LYS A 3 1.17 14.93 11.07
N PRO A 4 1.78 15.11 12.25
CA PRO A 4 3.18 14.79 12.46
C PRO A 4 3.46 13.30 12.26
N TYR A 5 4.67 12.97 11.78
CA TYR A 5 5.07 11.58 11.50
C TYR A 5 5.04 10.67 12.73
N SER A 6 5.20 11.23 13.94
CA SER A 6 5.06 10.49 15.20
C SER A 6 3.62 10.06 15.45
N GLU A 7 2.64 10.89 15.10
CA GLU A 7 1.22 10.60 15.29
C GLU A 7 0.75 9.52 14.30
N LEU A 8 1.12 9.62 13.02
CA LEU A 8 0.82 8.56 12.03
C LEU A 8 1.36 7.20 12.46
N ARG A 9 2.59 7.18 12.99
CA ARG A 9 3.22 5.98 13.56
C ARG A 9 2.53 5.49 14.82
N ALA A 10 2.11 6.39 15.70
CA ALA A 10 1.38 6.05 16.91
C ALA A 10 0.01 5.44 16.59
N GLU A 11 -0.73 6.00 15.63
CA GLU A 11 -2.00 5.47 15.14
C GLU A 11 -1.85 4.09 14.52
N ALA A 12 -0.85 3.91 13.65
CA ALA A 12 -0.55 2.61 13.05
C ALA A 12 -0.24 1.54 14.11
N ARG A 13 0.54 1.90 15.13
CA ARG A 13 0.87 1.01 16.25
C ARG A 13 -0.37 0.69 17.11
N ALA A 14 -1.19 1.70 17.39
CA ALA A 14 -2.40 1.55 18.19
C ALA A 14 -3.40 0.62 17.49
N ALA A 15 -3.60 0.79 16.19
CA ALA A 15 -4.51 -0.04 15.41
C ALA A 15 -4.03 -1.50 15.25
N LEU A 16 -2.72 -1.76 15.36
CA LEU A 16 -2.16 -3.10 15.43
C LEU A 16 -2.14 -3.70 16.85
N SER A 17 -2.41 -2.92 17.89
CA SER A 17 -2.40 -3.39 19.27
C SER A 17 -3.39 -4.54 19.46
N GLY A 18 -2.92 -5.65 20.04
CA GLY A 18 -3.70 -6.88 20.19
C GLY A 18 -3.84 -7.74 18.92
N LYS A 19 -3.40 -7.27 17.75
CA LYS A 19 -3.49 -7.98 16.45
C LYS A 19 -2.13 -8.31 15.82
N TRP A 20 -1.03 -7.94 16.46
CA TRP A 20 0.35 -8.13 15.96
C TRP A 20 0.66 -9.54 15.46
N MET A 21 0.26 -10.57 16.21
CA MET A 21 0.53 -11.96 15.82
C MET A 21 -0.19 -12.33 14.51
N MET A 22 -1.45 -11.91 14.38
CA MET A 22 -2.24 -12.21 13.18
C MET A 22 -1.77 -11.36 11.99
N ALA A 23 -1.35 -10.11 12.23
CA ALA A 23 -0.72 -9.27 11.22
C ALA A 23 0.58 -9.91 10.69
N ALA A 24 1.46 -10.36 11.59
CA ALA A 24 2.69 -11.06 11.23
C ALA A 24 2.41 -12.37 10.47
N LEU A 25 1.34 -13.10 10.84
CA LEU A 25 0.93 -14.32 10.14
C LEU A 25 0.41 -14.02 8.73
N VAL A 26 -0.39 -12.97 8.53
CA VAL A 26 -0.80 -12.51 7.19
C VAL A 26 0.42 -12.13 6.35
N THR A 27 1.35 -11.37 6.93
CA THR A 27 2.61 -10.99 6.28
C THR A 27 3.44 -12.21 5.91
N LEU A 28 3.55 -13.19 6.80
CA LEU A 28 4.25 -14.43 6.51
C LEU A 28 3.62 -15.18 5.33
N ILE A 29 2.29 -15.28 5.29
CA ILE A 29 1.57 -15.92 4.18
C ILE A 29 1.78 -15.14 2.88
N TYR A 30 1.69 -13.81 2.94
CA TYR A 30 1.97 -12.94 1.79
C TYR A 30 3.38 -13.18 1.23
N LEU A 31 4.39 -13.15 2.09
CA LEU A 31 5.78 -13.41 1.71
C LEU A 31 5.99 -14.84 1.20
N ALA A 32 5.33 -15.83 1.79
CA ALA A 32 5.40 -17.22 1.33
C ALA A 32 4.76 -17.40 -0.05
N VAL A 33 3.64 -16.73 -0.33
CA VAL A 33 3.00 -16.73 -1.65
C VAL A 33 3.91 -16.05 -2.66
N CYS A 34 4.33 -14.80 -2.43
CA CYS A 34 5.17 -14.06 -3.36
C CYS A 34 6.54 -14.72 -3.56
N GLY A 35 7.18 -15.17 -2.48
CA GLY A 35 8.45 -15.89 -2.50
C GLY A 35 8.33 -17.26 -3.17
N GLY A 36 7.28 -18.03 -2.88
CA GLY A 36 7.05 -19.31 -3.53
C GLY A 36 6.86 -19.17 -5.03
N LEU A 37 6.07 -18.19 -5.47
CA LEU A 37 5.86 -17.90 -6.89
C LEU A 37 7.15 -17.45 -7.60
N SER A 38 7.98 -16.63 -6.95
CA SER A 38 9.22 -16.12 -7.56
C SER A 38 10.32 -17.17 -7.71
N ASN A 39 10.30 -18.23 -6.90
CA ASN A 39 11.29 -19.32 -6.96
C ASN A 39 11.03 -20.32 -8.10
N ILE A 40 9.91 -20.22 -8.82
CA ILE A 40 9.61 -21.10 -9.94
C ILE A 40 10.47 -20.70 -11.15
N PRO A 41 11.33 -21.60 -11.68
CA PRO A 41 12.22 -21.27 -12.80
C PRO A 41 11.44 -20.82 -14.04
N TYR A 42 11.99 -19.84 -14.76
CA TYR A 42 11.50 -19.30 -16.05
C TYR A 42 10.14 -18.58 -16.02
N VAL A 43 9.18 -19.02 -15.21
CA VAL A 43 7.81 -18.46 -15.15
C VAL A 43 7.51 -17.69 -13.87
N GLY A 44 8.37 -17.75 -12.85
CA GLY A 44 8.11 -17.12 -11.56
C GLY A 44 7.82 -15.62 -11.62
N PHE A 45 8.52 -14.89 -12.50
CA PHE A 45 8.24 -13.47 -12.75
C PHE A 45 6.80 -13.23 -13.25
N LEU A 46 6.35 -14.03 -14.22
CA LEU A 46 4.99 -13.91 -14.76
C LEU A 46 3.94 -14.30 -13.72
N LEU A 47 4.23 -15.29 -12.88
CA LEU A 47 3.32 -15.70 -11.80
C LEU A 47 3.21 -14.64 -10.70
N VAL A 48 4.30 -13.98 -10.33
CA VAL A 48 4.25 -12.85 -9.39
C VAL A 48 3.49 -11.68 -10.00
N LEU A 49 3.65 -11.43 -11.30
CA LEU A 49 2.88 -10.41 -12.00
C LEU A 49 1.38 -10.75 -12.00
N LEU A 50 1.01 -11.98 -12.35
CA LEU A 50 -0.39 -12.41 -12.48
C LEU A 50 -1.10 -12.71 -11.15
N PHE A 51 -0.39 -13.15 -10.12
CA PHE A 51 -1.01 -13.54 -8.85
C PHE A 51 -0.51 -12.69 -7.69
N GLY A 52 0.75 -12.27 -7.69
CA GLY A 52 1.33 -11.44 -6.64
C GLY A 52 0.71 -10.05 -6.56
N MET A 53 0.39 -9.40 -7.69
CA MET A 53 -0.22 -8.05 -7.67
C MET A 53 -1.61 -8.01 -7.01
N PRO A 54 -2.57 -8.90 -7.35
CA PRO A 54 -3.85 -9.00 -6.63
C PRO A 54 -3.70 -9.32 -5.14
N VAL A 55 -2.73 -10.17 -4.77
CA VAL A 55 -2.45 -10.48 -3.36
C VAL A 55 -1.88 -9.25 -2.65
N ALA A 56 -0.96 -8.51 -3.28
CA ALA A 56 -0.42 -7.26 -2.72
C ALA A 56 -1.51 -6.21 -2.50
N TYR A 57 -2.46 -6.08 -3.44
CA TYR A 57 -3.65 -5.26 -3.25
C TYR A 57 -4.48 -5.73 -2.05
N GLY A 58 -4.77 -7.04 -1.95
CA GLY A 58 -5.54 -7.60 -0.85
C GLY A 58 -4.85 -7.39 0.50
N PHE A 59 -3.52 -7.48 0.55
CA PHE A 59 -2.71 -7.15 1.72
C PHE A 59 -2.93 -5.70 2.16
N MET A 60 -2.77 -4.74 1.25
CA MET A 60 -2.98 -3.32 1.55
C MET A 60 -4.42 -3.02 2.03
N VAL A 61 -5.42 -3.59 1.36
CA VAL A 61 -6.84 -3.39 1.69
C VAL A 61 -7.20 -4.02 3.03
N LEU A 62 -6.66 -5.20 3.33
CA LEU A 62 -6.87 -5.87 4.62
C LEU A 62 -6.35 -4.98 5.76
N PHE A 63 -5.15 -4.41 5.64
CA PHE A 63 -4.62 -3.52 6.66
C PHE A 63 -5.39 -2.19 6.74
N LEU A 64 -5.91 -1.66 5.62
CA LEU A 64 -6.81 -0.51 5.67
C LEU A 64 -8.10 -0.82 6.47
N ASP A 65 -8.71 -1.99 6.26
CA ASP A 65 -9.88 -2.43 7.05
C ASP A 65 -9.54 -2.59 8.54
N VAL A 66 -8.36 -3.16 8.84
CA VAL A 66 -7.88 -3.30 10.23
C VAL A 66 -7.67 -1.94 10.87
N PHE A 67 -7.11 -0.98 10.14
CA PHE A 67 -6.92 0.40 10.58
C PHE A 67 -8.24 1.09 10.90
N ARG A 68 -9.25 0.90 10.07
CA ARG A 68 -10.61 1.45 10.27
C ARG A 68 -11.38 0.77 11.41
N GLY A 69 -10.87 -0.34 11.95
CA GLY A 69 -11.59 -1.14 12.94
C GLY A 69 -12.79 -1.89 12.36
N THR A 70 -12.92 -1.96 11.02
CA THR A 70 -14.06 -2.58 10.33
C THR A 70 -13.94 -4.09 10.17
N GLY A 71 -12.90 -4.72 10.71
CA GLY A 71 -12.77 -6.17 10.71
C GLY A 71 -11.64 -6.75 11.56
N ALA A 72 -11.76 -8.06 11.81
CA ALA A 72 -10.64 -8.88 12.25
C ALA A 72 -9.64 -9.07 11.10
N VAL A 73 -8.43 -9.51 11.43
CA VAL A 73 -7.42 -9.87 10.43
C VAL A 73 -7.84 -11.22 9.84
N GLU A 74 -8.62 -11.18 8.75
CA GLU A 74 -9.17 -12.36 8.07
C GLU A 74 -8.32 -12.72 6.84
N LEU A 75 -7.84 -13.97 6.80
CA LEU A 75 -7.00 -14.46 5.69
C LEU A 75 -7.69 -14.41 4.34
N GLU A 76 -9.02 -14.57 4.29
CA GLU A 76 -9.78 -14.48 3.04
C GLU A 76 -9.62 -13.11 2.37
N LYS A 77 -9.52 -12.04 3.15
CA LYS A 77 -9.39 -10.67 2.62
C LYS A 77 -8.04 -10.44 1.93
N LEU A 78 -7.02 -11.23 2.23
CA LEU A 78 -5.75 -11.20 1.50
C LEU A 78 -5.94 -11.52 0.01
N PHE A 79 -6.96 -12.32 -0.31
CA PHE A 79 -7.32 -12.69 -1.68
C PHE A 79 -8.47 -11.84 -2.25
N ALA A 80 -8.85 -10.74 -1.59
CA ALA A 80 -9.90 -9.84 -2.08
C ALA A 80 -9.59 -9.28 -3.48
N GLY A 81 -8.30 -9.15 -3.82
CA GLY A 81 -7.86 -8.77 -5.17
C GLY A 81 -8.36 -9.68 -6.29
N PHE A 82 -8.71 -10.93 -5.99
CA PHE A 82 -9.24 -11.88 -6.96
C PHE A 82 -10.74 -11.79 -7.16
N LYS A 83 -11.50 -11.15 -6.25
CA LYS A 83 -12.96 -10.98 -6.41
C LYS A 83 -13.28 -10.07 -7.60
N ASP A 84 -12.54 -8.97 -7.73
CA ASP A 84 -12.62 -8.04 -8.86
C ASP A 84 -11.33 -8.10 -9.71
N TYR A 85 -10.87 -9.31 -10.02
CA TYR A 85 -9.55 -9.58 -10.60
C TYR A 85 -9.25 -8.70 -11.81
N THR A 86 -10.10 -8.65 -12.83
CA THR A 86 -9.83 -7.89 -14.07
C THR A 86 -9.62 -6.40 -13.82
N ARG A 87 -10.45 -5.80 -12.95
CA ARG A 87 -10.37 -4.36 -12.62
C ARG A 87 -9.09 -4.06 -11.85
N ILE A 88 -8.83 -4.84 -10.81
CA ILE A 88 -7.68 -4.63 -9.91
C ILE A 88 -6.40 -4.94 -10.66
N MET A 89 -6.32 -6.09 -11.31
CA MET A 89 -5.18 -6.51 -12.13
C MET A 89 -4.88 -5.47 -13.21
N GLY A 90 -5.86 -5.07 -14.02
CA GLY A 90 -5.58 -4.14 -15.09
C GLY A 90 -5.14 -2.76 -14.59
N THR A 91 -5.65 -2.29 -13.45
CA THR A 91 -5.17 -1.04 -12.83
C THR A 91 -3.75 -1.18 -12.28
N MET A 92 -3.43 -2.31 -11.63
CA MET A 92 -2.09 -2.58 -11.09
C MET A 92 -1.05 -2.74 -12.20
N VAL A 93 -1.40 -3.46 -13.28
CA VAL A 93 -0.56 -3.61 -14.47
C VAL A 93 -0.30 -2.24 -15.10
N LEU A 94 -1.33 -1.41 -15.26
CA LEU A 94 -1.18 -0.07 -15.83
C LEU A 94 -0.27 0.81 -14.97
N MET A 95 -0.45 0.78 -13.66
CA MET A 95 0.41 1.46 -12.70
C MET A 95 1.86 0.96 -12.78
N ALA A 96 2.07 -0.35 -12.90
CA ALA A 96 3.39 -0.95 -13.06
C ALA A 96 4.06 -0.53 -14.38
N VAL A 97 3.30 -0.49 -15.48
CA VAL A 97 3.78 0.00 -16.80
C VAL A 97 4.18 1.46 -16.70
N TYR A 98 3.37 2.33 -16.10
CA TYR A 98 3.73 3.73 -15.92
C TYR A 98 4.97 3.90 -15.05
N THR A 99 5.05 3.19 -13.94
CA THR A 99 6.22 3.23 -13.06
C THR A 99 7.47 2.75 -13.79
N MET A 100 7.36 1.68 -14.59
CA MET A 100 8.44 1.14 -15.42
C MET A 100 8.91 2.17 -16.46
N LEU A 101 7.99 2.78 -17.20
CA LEU A 101 8.30 3.80 -18.22
C LEU A 101 9.02 5.00 -17.60
N TRP A 102 8.55 5.49 -16.45
CA TRP A 102 9.21 6.59 -15.74
C TRP A 102 10.59 6.18 -15.22
N SER A 103 10.72 4.97 -14.67
CA SER A 103 12.00 4.45 -14.17
C SER A 103 13.03 4.20 -15.28
N LEU A 104 12.57 3.82 -16.48
CA LEU A 104 13.40 3.60 -17.66
C LEU A 104 13.95 4.92 -18.21
N LEU A 105 13.14 5.99 -18.16
CA LEU A 105 13.59 7.32 -18.56
C LEU A 105 14.68 7.82 -17.61
N LEU A 106 14.40 7.79 -16.30
CA LEU A 106 15.33 8.17 -15.24
C LEU A 106 14.88 7.54 -13.90
N ILE A 107 15.84 7.12 -13.07
CA ILE A 107 15.55 6.45 -11.78
C ILE A 107 14.79 7.37 -10.82
N VAL A 108 15.23 8.63 -10.68
CA VAL A 108 14.64 9.61 -9.73
C VAL A 108 13.15 9.90 -9.98
N PRO A 109 12.70 10.27 -11.19
CA PRO A 109 11.27 10.47 -11.45
C PRO A 109 10.47 9.17 -11.36
N GLY A 110 11.07 8.00 -11.64
CA GLY A 110 10.46 6.70 -11.38
C GLY A 110 10.02 6.54 -9.92
N VAL A 111 10.91 6.84 -8.98
CA VAL A 111 10.61 6.80 -7.54
C VAL A 111 9.54 7.84 -7.15
N ILE A 112 9.64 9.08 -7.64
CA ILE A 112 8.63 10.12 -7.33
C ILE A 112 7.25 9.71 -7.85
N LYS A 113 7.19 9.06 -9.03
CA LYS A 113 5.93 8.57 -9.61
C LYS A 113 5.38 7.35 -8.88
N SER A 114 6.21 6.43 -8.41
CA SER A 114 5.73 5.31 -7.59
C SER A 114 5.05 5.81 -6.31
N TYR A 115 5.60 6.83 -5.64
CA TYR A 115 4.94 7.49 -4.51
C TYR A 115 3.63 8.19 -4.90
N SER A 116 3.53 8.75 -6.11
CA SER A 116 2.29 9.36 -6.59
C SER A 116 1.15 8.35 -6.77
N TYR A 117 1.49 7.09 -7.00
CA TYR A 117 0.54 5.98 -7.22
C TYR A 117 0.27 5.14 -5.96
N ALA A 118 0.97 5.41 -4.86
CA ALA A 118 0.92 4.59 -3.65
C ALA A 118 -0.48 4.48 -3.02
N LEU A 119 -1.39 5.43 -3.29
CA LEU A 119 -2.74 5.42 -2.75
C LEU A 119 -3.77 4.76 -3.68
N THR A 120 -3.41 4.42 -4.92
CA THR A 120 -4.29 3.75 -5.88
C THR A 120 -4.94 2.48 -5.33
N PRO A 121 -4.24 1.59 -4.60
CA PRO A 121 -4.84 0.42 -3.97
C PRO A 121 -5.95 0.77 -2.96
N PHE A 122 -5.74 1.81 -2.14
CA PHE A 122 -6.75 2.24 -1.16
C PHE A 122 -7.96 2.89 -1.84
N ILE A 123 -7.72 3.66 -2.91
CA ILE A 123 -8.79 4.30 -3.70
C ILE A 123 -9.66 3.26 -4.41
N LEU A 124 -9.05 2.23 -5.02
CA LEU A 124 -9.81 1.15 -5.68
C LEU A 124 -10.73 0.39 -4.73
N LYS A 125 -10.38 0.34 -3.44
CA LYS A 125 -11.22 -0.24 -2.39
C LYS A 125 -12.37 0.68 -2.00
N ASP A 126 -12.09 1.97 -1.84
CA ASP A 126 -13.07 2.95 -1.41
C ASP A 126 -14.05 3.37 -2.50
N ASP A 127 -13.61 3.33 -3.76
CA ASP A 127 -14.36 3.78 -4.91
C ASP A 127 -14.38 2.67 -5.99
N PRO A 128 -15.30 1.69 -5.87
CA PRO A 128 -15.38 0.57 -6.80
C PRO A 128 -15.73 0.95 -8.23
N GLN A 129 -16.19 2.19 -8.47
CA GLN A 129 -16.51 2.70 -9.80
C GLN A 129 -15.26 3.11 -10.57
N LEU A 130 -14.20 3.53 -9.87
CA LEU A 130 -12.94 3.90 -10.49
C LEU A 130 -12.14 2.68 -10.93
N LYS A 131 -11.52 2.80 -12.10
CA LYS A 131 -10.70 1.75 -12.73
C LYS A 131 -9.61 2.39 -13.58
N TYR A 132 -8.50 1.66 -13.74
CA TYR A 132 -7.40 2.02 -14.63
C TYR A 132 -6.87 3.45 -14.33
N ASP A 133 -6.83 4.32 -15.34
CA ASP A 133 -6.35 5.69 -15.24
C ASP A 133 -7.08 6.52 -14.20
N ALA A 134 -8.40 6.37 -14.08
CA ALA A 134 -9.19 7.21 -13.18
C ALA A 134 -8.78 7.00 -11.70
N ALA A 135 -8.44 5.77 -11.32
CA ALA A 135 -7.94 5.46 -9.98
C ALA A 135 -6.50 5.96 -9.76
N ILE A 136 -5.65 5.86 -10.79
CA ILE A 136 -4.26 6.34 -10.75
C ILE A 136 -4.22 7.86 -10.67
N GLU A 137 -5.05 8.54 -11.47
CA GLU A 137 -5.15 9.99 -11.51
C GLU A 137 -5.69 10.55 -10.20
N LYS A 138 -6.70 9.92 -9.60
CA LYS A 138 -7.17 10.29 -8.26
C LYS A 138 -6.05 10.16 -7.22
N SER A 139 -5.24 9.10 -7.27
CA SER A 139 -4.05 8.98 -6.41
C SER A 139 -3.05 10.10 -6.67
N MET A 140 -2.77 10.43 -7.92
CA MET A 140 -1.84 11.51 -8.26
C MET A 140 -2.29 12.86 -7.71
N ARG A 141 -3.59 13.18 -7.85
CA ARG A 141 -4.20 14.41 -7.34
C ARG A 141 -4.17 14.45 -5.80
N MET A 142 -4.56 13.34 -5.14
CA MET A 142 -4.46 13.20 -3.67
C MET A 142 -3.03 13.38 -3.14
N MET A 143 -2.04 12.95 -3.93
CA MET A 143 -0.63 13.00 -3.53
C MET A 143 0.07 14.31 -3.89
N GLU A 144 -0.57 15.23 -4.63
CA GLU A 144 0.03 16.49 -5.05
C GLU A 144 0.38 17.36 -3.82
N GLY A 145 1.66 17.75 -3.68
CA GLY A 145 2.16 18.41 -2.46
C GLY A 145 2.45 17.49 -1.25
N HIS A 146 2.08 16.20 -1.33
CA HIS A 146 2.22 15.25 -0.22
C HIS A 146 3.21 14.09 -0.48
N LYS A 147 3.73 13.94 -1.72
CA LYS A 147 4.72 12.90 -2.11
C LYS A 147 5.93 12.84 -1.20
N MET A 148 6.53 14.01 -0.93
CA MET A 148 7.70 14.11 -0.05
C MET A 148 7.37 13.72 1.40
N LYS A 149 6.12 13.91 1.85
CA LYS A 149 5.72 13.52 3.19
C LYS A 149 5.67 12.01 3.33
N LEU A 150 5.15 11.30 2.33
CA LEU A 150 5.14 9.83 2.31
C LEU A 150 6.56 9.27 2.22
N PHE A 151 7.42 9.87 1.41
CA PHE A 151 8.84 9.51 1.35
C PHE A 151 9.56 9.69 2.71
N VAL A 152 9.37 10.84 3.37
CA VAL A 152 9.95 11.08 4.70
C VAL A 152 9.38 10.13 5.75
N LEU A 153 8.08 9.80 5.65
CA LEU A 153 7.46 8.80 6.52
C LEU A 153 8.19 7.47 6.38
N ASP A 154 8.43 6.98 5.16
CA ASP A 154 9.19 5.74 4.92
C ASP A 154 10.63 5.82 5.43
N LEU A 155 11.30 6.97 5.29
CA LEU A 155 12.64 7.18 5.87
C LEU A 155 12.66 6.99 7.39
N THR A 156 11.57 7.28 8.10
CA THR A 156 11.49 7.02 9.55
C THR A 156 11.46 5.52 9.90
N PHE A 157 11.11 4.66 8.94
CA PHE A 157 11.15 3.21 9.08
C PHE A 157 12.46 2.59 8.62
N LEU A 158 13.31 3.33 7.88
CA LEU A 158 14.57 2.81 7.32
C LEU A 158 15.48 2.16 8.39
N GLY A 159 15.58 2.77 9.58
CA GLY A 159 16.33 2.19 10.70
C GLY A 159 15.76 0.83 11.17
N TRP A 160 14.44 0.69 11.19
CA TRP A 160 13.77 -0.57 11.53
C TRP A 160 13.97 -1.61 10.43
N ILE A 161 13.85 -1.21 9.16
CA ILE A 161 14.08 -2.10 8.01
C ILE A 161 15.50 -2.67 8.06
N LEU A 162 16.51 -1.83 8.33
CA LEU A 162 17.90 -2.28 8.48
C LEU A 162 18.06 -3.29 9.62
N LEU A 163 17.44 -3.06 10.77
CA LEU A 163 17.41 -4.03 11.87
C LEU A 163 16.72 -5.34 11.44
N GLY A 164 15.61 -5.25 10.72
CA GLY A 164 14.89 -6.40 10.17
C GLY A 164 15.77 -7.25 9.26
N ILE A 165 16.56 -6.63 8.38
CA ILE A 165 17.49 -7.31 7.48
C ILE A 165 18.59 -8.03 8.27
N ILE A 166 19.15 -7.39 9.31
CA ILE A 166 20.19 -8.00 10.16
C ILE A 166 19.66 -9.26 10.87
N THR A 167 18.38 -9.29 11.23
CA THR A 167 17.71 -10.47 11.81
C THR A 167 17.31 -11.56 10.79
N CYS A 168 18.03 -11.65 9.66
CA CYS A 168 17.70 -12.55 8.54
C CYS A 168 16.29 -12.33 7.95
N GLY A 169 15.75 -11.11 8.05
CA GLY A 169 14.42 -10.76 7.55
C GLY A 169 13.27 -11.05 8.52
N LEU A 170 13.51 -11.64 9.70
CA LEU A 170 12.45 -11.93 10.66
C LEU A 170 11.75 -10.66 11.16
N GLY A 171 12.50 -9.58 11.42
CA GLY A 171 11.92 -8.31 11.82
C GLY A 171 10.97 -7.70 10.78
N LEU A 172 11.13 -8.03 9.49
CA LEU A 172 10.29 -7.50 8.41
C LEU A 172 8.82 -7.95 8.56
N LEU A 173 8.58 -9.12 9.16
CA LEU A 173 7.23 -9.62 9.43
C LEU A 173 6.39 -8.68 10.29
N TRP A 174 7.02 -7.90 11.17
CA TRP A 174 6.34 -6.91 12.01
C TRP A 174 6.41 -5.50 11.42
N ILE A 175 7.49 -5.18 10.69
CA ILE A 175 7.71 -3.84 10.13
C ILE A 175 6.78 -3.59 8.94
N GLU A 176 6.62 -4.58 8.05
CA GLU A 176 5.78 -4.45 6.86
C GLU A 176 4.31 -4.12 7.18
N PRO A 177 3.59 -4.86 8.04
CA PRO A 177 2.22 -4.51 8.39
C PRO A 177 2.15 -3.16 9.12
N TYR A 178 3.19 -2.80 9.89
CA TYR A 178 3.28 -1.51 10.55
C TYR A 178 3.44 -0.34 9.58
N MET A 179 4.23 -0.51 8.51
CA MET A 179 4.36 0.48 7.44
C MET A 179 3.07 0.65 6.65
N VAL A 180 2.42 -0.45 6.25
CA VAL A 180 1.14 -0.38 5.51
C VAL A 180 0.05 0.28 6.35
N MET A 181 0.02 0.06 7.66
CA MET A 181 -0.90 0.75 8.57
C MET A 181 -0.60 2.25 8.67
N ALA A 182 0.66 2.66 8.60
CA ALA A 182 1.03 4.07 8.57
C ALA A 182 0.64 4.72 7.23
N HIS A 183 0.76 4.00 6.11
CA HIS A 183 0.24 4.44 4.81
C HIS A 183 -1.29 4.55 4.82
N ALA A 184 -2.00 3.63 5.48
CA ALA A 184 -3.44 3.71 5.66
C ALA A 184 -3.85 4.95 6.50
N ALA A 185 -3.13 5.23 7.60
CA ALA A 185 -3.35 6.44 8.40
C ALA A 185 -3.11 7.73 7.58
N PHE A 186 -2.06 7.72 6.74
CA PHE A 186 -1.76 8.81 5.83
C PHE A 186 -2.86 9.00 4.79
N TYR A 187 -3.34 7.92 4.17
CA TYR A 187 -4.46 7.93 3.24
C TYR A 187 -5.72 8.55 3.86
N GLU A 188 -6.11 8.11 5.06
CA GLU A 188 -7.26 8.65 5.79
C GLU A 188 -7.10 10.14 6.12
N THR A 189 -5.87 10.58 6.41
CA THR A 189 -5.58 11.99 6.67
C THR A 189 -5.78 12.83 5.40
N LEU A 190 -5.26 12.38 4.26
CA LEU A 190 -5.44 13.09 2.99
C LEU A 190 -6.90 13.10 2.53
N LYS A 191 -7.61 11.97 2.70
CA LYS A 191 -9.04 11.89 2.39
C LYS A 191 -9.85 12.90 3.21
N LYS A 192 -9.55 13.09 4.49
CA LYS A 192 -10.19 14.10 5.34
C LYS A 192 -9.84 15.53 4.93
N GLU A 193 -8.59 15.78 4.52
CA GLU A 193 -8.18 17.10 4.01
C GLU A 193 -8.98 17.46 2.74
N GLN A 194 -9.13 16.54 1.79
CA GLN A 194 -9.92 16.78 0.57
C GLN A 194 -11.40 17.09 0.84
N VAL A 195 -12.03 16.34 1.74
CA VAL A 195 -13.44 16.57 2.14
C VAL A 195 -13.60 17.92 2.86
N THR A 196 -12.54 18.49 3.43
CA THR A 196 -12.58 19.81 4.08
C THR A 196 -12.38 20.94 3.07
N GLU A 197 -11.66 20.69 1.98
CA GLU A 197 -11.41 21.67 0.92
C GLU A 197 -12.55 21.76 -0.11
N GLU A 198 -13.24 20.65 -0.42
CA GLU A 198 -14.43 20.61 -1.29
C GLU A 198 -15.60 21.53 -0.87
N PRO A 199 -16.02 21.62 0.43
CA PRO A 199 -17.15 22.45 0.85
C PRO A 199 -16.86 23.96 0.87
N ALA A 200 -15.62 24.41 0.59
CA ALA A 200 -15.26 25.83 0.64
C ALA A 200 -15.27 26.53 -0.73
N VAL A 201 -15.43 25.79 -1.84
CA VAL A 201 -15.32 26.32 -3.20
C VAL A 201 -16.68 26.38 -3.92
N GLU A 202 -17.69 25.70 -3.42
CA GLU A 202 -19.08 25.82 -3.89
C GLU A 202 -19.87 26.84 -3.05
N VAL A 203 -19.55 28.14 -3.18
CA VAL A 203 -20.45 29.25 -2.79
C VAL A 203 -20.35 30.38 -3.79
#